data_AF-A0A662M7U4-F1
#
_entry.id   AF-A0A662M7U4-F1
#
_cell.length_a   1.000
_cell.length_b   1.000
_cell.length_c   1.000
_cell.angle_alpha   90.00
_cell.angle_beta   90.00
_cell.angle_gamma   90.00
#
_symmetry.space_group_name_H-M   'P 1'
#
loop_
_entity.id
_entity.type
_entity.pdbx_description
1 polymer ?
#
loop_
_entity_poly.entity_id
_entity_poly.type
_entity_poly.pdbx_seq_one_letter_code
_entity_poly.pdbx_strand_id
1 'polypeptide(L)'
;MPMNEKVLTLLGGILLGIVFGVFLVSKSIIAVAGTHPWIVAVGSSIFMFFGGVLISRKTSKTEPIRFSGRVFEFPQAPIMIEVALTRMGALVPRGEE
;
A
#
# COMPACT_ATOMS: atom_id res chain seq x y z
N MET A 1 -16.44 -23.79 -1.36
CA MET A 1 -15.03 -23.62 -0.95
C MET A 1 -14.94 -22.50 0.09
N PRO A 2 -14.49 -22.80 1.31
CA PRO A 2 -14.18 -21.78 2.32
C PRO A 2 -13.21 -20.73 1.77
N MET A 3 -13.32 -19.50 2.26
CA MET A 3 -12.55 -18.34 1.81
C MET A 3 -11.02 -18.59 1.85
N ASN A 4 -10.57 -19.42 2.79
CA ASN A 4 -9.16 -19.78 2.97
C ASN A 4 -8.56 -20.56 1.80
N GLU A 5 -9.33 -21.45 1.16
CA GLU A 5 -8.85 -22.25 0.01
C GLU A 5 -8.68 -21.40 -1.25
N LYS A 6 -9.53 -20.38 -1.44
CA LYS A 6 -9.44 -19.44 -2.56
C LYS A 6 -8.20 -18.55 -2.44
N VAL A 7 -7.91 -18.08 -1.22
CA VAL A 7 -6.72 -17.29 -0.93
C VAL A 7 -5.45 -18.12 -1.11
N LEU A 8 -5.45 -19.38 -0.68
CA LEU A 8 -4.32 -20.29 -0.84
C LEU A 8 -4.02 -20.57 -2.32
N THR A 9 -5.04 -20.83 -3.12
CA THR A 9 -4.89 -21.04 -4.57
C THR A 9 -4.38 -19.78 -5.28
N LEU A 10 -4.88 -18.61 -4.89
CA LEU A 10 -4.41 -17.32 -5.44
C LEU A 10 -2.94 -17.08 -5.09
N LEU A 11 -2.56 -17.27 -3.82
CA LEU A 11 -1.18 -17.11 -3.37
C LEU A 11 -0.26 -18.11 -4.05
N GLY A 12 -0.68 -19.38 -4.15
CA GLY A 12 0.07 -20.43 -4.86
C GLY A 12 0.29 -20.10 -6.34
N GLY A 13 -0.74 -19.58 -7.03
CA GLY A 13 -0.64 -19.13 -8.41
C GLY A 13 0.30 -17.94 -8.60
N ILE A 14 0.26 -16.95 -7.69
CA ILE A 14 1.18 -15.81 -7.69
C ILE A 14 2.62 -16.29 -7.49
N LEU A 15 2.86 -17.17 -6.51
CA LEU A 15 4.19 -17.68 -6.19
C LEU A 15 4.78 -18.48 -7.35
N LEU A 16 4.00 -19.39 -7.94
CA LEU A 16 4.41 -20.12 -9.14
C LEU A 16 4.65 -19.20 -10.33
N GLY A 17 3.78 -18.21 -10.56
CA GLY A 17 3.96 -17.22 -11.62
C GLY A 17 5.23 -16.40 -11.47
N ILE A 18 5.58 -15.99 -10.24
CA ILE A 18 6.84 -15.30 -9.94
C ILE A 18 8.03 -16.21 -10.22
N VAL A 19 8.01 -17.46 -9.72
CA VAL A 19 9.11 -18.42 -9.94
C VAL A 19 9.31 -18.66 -11.43
N PHE A 20 8.26 -19.01 -12.17
CA PHE A 20 8.36 -19.24 -13.61
C PHE A 20 8.78 -17.98 -14.38
N GLY A 21 8.23 -16.81 -14.03
CA GLY A 21 8.59 -15.54 -14.65
C GLY A 21 10.07 -15.19 -14.45
N VAL A 22 10.60 -15.37 -13.23
CA VAL A 22 12.02 -15.15 -12.94
C VAL A 22 12.88 -16.15 -13.71
N PHE A 23 12.54 -17.44 -13.73
CA PHE A 23 13.35 -18.45 -14.42
C PHE A 23 13.37 -18.27 -15.95
N LEU A 24 12.23 -17.93 -16.56
CA LEU A 24 12.14 -17.76 -18.02
C LEU A 24 12.76 -16.45 -18.50
N VAL A 25 12.62 -15.37 -17.72
CA VAL A 25 12.97 -14.02 -18.18
C VAL A 25 14.32 -13.55 -17.63
N SER A 26 14.83 -14.13 -16.53
CA SER A 26 16.08 -13.69 -15.89
C SER A 26 17.29 -13.69 -16.82
N LYS A 27 17.52 -14.76 -17.61
CA LYS A 27 18.70 -14.83 -18.49
C LYS A 27 18.73 -13.69 -19.50
N SER A 28 17.59 -13.39 -20.12
CA SER A 28 17.46 -12.31 -21.09
C SER A 28 17.60 -10.93 -20.43
N ILE A 29 16.97 -10.74 -19.25
CA ILE A 29 17.11 -9.48 -18.50
C ILE A 29 18.55 -9.25 -18.07
N ILE A 30 19.25 -10.28 -17.59
CA ILE A 30 20.64 -10.18 -17.15
C ILE A 30 21.56 -9.84 -18.33
N ALA A 31 21.35 -10.46 -19.49
CA ALA A 31 22.12 -10.16 -20.71
C ALA A 31 21.89 -8.72 -21.20
N VAL A 32 20.65 -8.23 -21.16
CA VAL A 32 20.32 -6.85 -21.53
C VAL A 32 20.85 -5.85 -20.49
N ALA A 33 20.80 -6.18 -19.20
CA ALA A 33 21.36 -5.34 -18.14
C ALA A 33 22.89 -5.23 -18.22
N GLY A 34 23.58 -6.30 -18.64
CA GLY A 34 25.03 -6.29 -18.85
C GLY A 34 25.47 -5.49 -20.07
N THR A 35 24.62 -5.36 -21.10
CA THR A 35 24.95 -4.62 -22.34
C THR A 35 24.43 -3.18 -22.35
N HIS A 36 23.25 -2.94 -21.78
CA HIS A 36 22.58 -1.64 -21.77
C HIS A 36 21.96 -1.35 -20.39
N PRO A 37 22.80 -1.10 -19.37
CA PRO A 37 22.35 -0.97 -17.98
C PRO A 37 21.35 0.18 -17.78
N TRP A 38 21.50 1.28 -18.52
CA TRP A 38 20.64 2.45 -18.41
C TRP A 38 19.21 2.17 -18.91
N ILE A 39 19.03 1.36 -19.96
CA ILE A 39 17.71 1.00 -20.50
C ILE A 39 16.94 0.19 -19.45
N VAL A 40 17.61 -0.77 -18.82
CA VAL A 40 17.01 -1.61 -17.77
C VAL A 40 16.68 -0.77 -16.54
N ALA A 41 17.56 0.15 -16.15
CA ALA A 41 17.32 1.04 -15.01
C ALA A 41 16.09 1.95 -15.24
N VAL A 42 15.99 2.59 -16.42
CA VAL A 42 14.85 3.46 -16.75
C VAL A 42 13.56 2.65 -16.86
N GLY A 43 13.59 1.51 -17.56
CA GLY A 43 12.42 0.64 -17.70
C GLY A 43 11.92 0.14 -16.35
N SER A 44 12.81 -0.42 -15.52
CA SER A 44 12.44 -0.91 -14.19
C SER A 44 11.93 0.20 -13.27
N SER A 45 12.52 1.40 -13.33
CA SER A 45 12.06 2.55 -12.55
C SER A 45 10.62 2.95 -12.91
N ILE A 46 10.29 3.00 -14.20
CA ILE A 46 8.92 3.29 -14.67
C ILE A 46 7.95 2.22 -14.16
N PHE A 47 8.27 0.94 -14.34
CA PHE A 47 7.43 -0.16 -13.88
C PHE A 47 7.22 -0.17 -12.37
N MET A 48 8.28 0.05 -11.58
CA MET A 48 8.19 0.12 -10.13
C MET A 48 7.40 1.34 -9.66
N PHE A 49 7.56 2.49 -10.31
CA PHE A 49 6.82 3.70 -9.98
C PHE A 49 5.32 3.50 -10.19
N PHE A 50 4.90 3.06 -11.38
CA PHE A 50 3.47 2.81 -11.65
C PHE A 50 2.92 1.65 -10.81
N GLY A 51 3.70 0.59 -10.60
CA GLY A 51 3.32 -0.50 -9.70
C GLY A 51 3.09 -0.02 -8.27
N GLY A 52 4.02 0.78 -7.73
CA GLY A 52 3.92 1.38 -6.40
C GLY A 52 2.73 2.31 -6.27
N VAL A 53 2.47 3.17 -7.27
CA VAL A 53 1.30 4.06 -7.29
C VAL A 53 -0.01 3.27 -7.29
N LEU A 54 -0.13 2.22 -8.10
CA LEU A 54 -1.32 1.38 -8.14
C LEU A 54 -1.57 0.63 -6.82
N ILE A 55 -0.50 0.11 -6.21
CA ILE A 55 -0.56 -0.53 -4.89
C ILE A 55 -0.98 0.48 -3.82
N SER A 56 -0.36 1.66 -3.81
CA SER A 56 -0.66 2.75 -2.87
C SER A 56 -2.14 3.16 -2.93
N ARG A 57 -2.67 3.36 -4.15
CA ARG A 57 -4.10 3.68 -4.34
C ARG A 57 -5.04 2.60 -3.81
N LYS A 58 -4.66 1.32 -3.90
CA LYS A 58 -5.48 0.21 -3.40
C LYS A 58 -5.42 0.05 -1.88
N THR A 59 -4.27 0.36 -1.27
CA THR A 59 -4.04 0.18 0.18
C THR A 59 -4.40 1.40 1.01
N SER A 60 -4.59 2.58 0.40
CA SER A 60 -4.98 3.82 1.08
C SER A 60 -6.46 3.84 1.52
N LYS A 61 -6.97 2.71 2.05
CA LYS A 61 -8.18 2.74 2.86
C LYS A 61 -7.75 3.18 4.25
N THR A 62 -7.75 4.48 4.50
CA THR A 62 -7.68 5.02 5.85
C THR A 62 -8.93 4.55 6.57
N GLU A 63 -8.84 3.48 7.35
CA GLU A 63 -9.94 3.16 8.25
C GLU A 63 -10.12 4.37 9.17
N PRO A 64 -11.32 4.95 9.26
CA PRO A 64 -11.55 6.04 10.19
C PRO A 64 -11.16 5.51 11.57
N ILE A 65 -10.25 6.20 12.24
CA ILE A 65 -9.89 5.90 13.62
C ILE A 65 -11.20 5.99 14.40
N ARG A 66 -11.82 4.84 14.68
CA ARG A 66 -13.01 4.77 15.49
C ARG A 66 -12.53 5.10 16.89
N PHE A 67 -12.78 6.33 17.32
CA PHE A 67 -12.69 6.73 18.71
C PHE A 67 -13.76 5.97 19.50
N SER A 68 -13.58 4.67 19.68
CA SER A 68 -14.50 3.79 20.40
C SER A 68 -14.00 3.60 21.82
N GLY A 69 -14.84 3.94 22.78
CA GLY A 69 -14.58 3.78 24.21
C GLY A 69 -15.44 4.75 25.01
N ARG A 70 -15.68 4.41 26.29
CA ARG A 70 -16.53 5.17 27.22
C ARG A 70 -16.18 6.67 27.29
N VAL A 71 -14.92 7.04 27.01
CA VAL A 71 -14.43 8.43 27.04
C VAL A 71 -14.87 9.25 25.81
N PHE A 72 -15.18 8.60 24.69
CA PHE A 72 -15.58 9.26 23.42
C PHE A 72 -17.10 9.25 23.17
N GLU A 73 -17.88 8.56 24.00
CA GLU A 73 -19.36 8.58 23.97
C GLU A 73 -19.95 9.82 24.67
N PHE A 74 -19.12 10.60 25.38
CA PHE A 74 -19.57 11.84 25.98
C PHE A 74 -19.73 12.92 24.90
N PRO A 75 -20.83 13.70 24.90
CA PRO A 75 -21.09 14.72 23.89
C PRO A 75 -20.01 15.82 23.81
N GLN A 76 -19.17 15.95 24.84
CA GLN A 76 -18.10 16.94 24.96
C GLN A 76 -16.73 16.41 24.49
N ALA A 77 -16.58 15.10 24.31
CA ALA A 77 -15.32 14.45 23.95
C ALA A 77 -14.70 14.98 22.64
N PRO A 78 -15.43 15.12 21.51
CA PRO A 78 -14.83 15.59 20.25
C PRO A 78 -14.22 16.99 20.37
N ILE A 79 -14.89 17.91 21.10
CA ILE A 79 -14.40 19.28 21.32
C ILE A 79 -13.12 19.27 22.17
N MET A 80 -13.06 18.42 23.20
CA MET A 80 -11.88 18.33 24.07
C MET A 80 -10.65 17.79 23.33
N ILE A 81 -10.85 16.86 22.39
CA ILE A 81 -9.79 16.31 21.54
C ILE A 81 -9.34 17.33 20.50
N GLU A 82 -10.27 18.06 19.90
CA GLU A 82 -9.95 19.16 18.97
C GLU A 82 -9.07 20.22 19.65
N VAL A 83 -9.42 20.63 20.87
CA VAL A 83 -8.63 21.59 21.64
C VAL A 83 -7.28 21.01 22.05
N ALA A 84 -7.22 19.73 22.46
CA ALA A 84 -5.97 19.07 22.79
C ALA A 84 -5.03 18.96 21.59
N LEU A 85 -5.53 18.55 20.41
CA LEU A 85 -4.75 18.46 19.17
C LEU A 85 -4.29 19.83 18.68
N THR A 86 -5.16 20.84 18.79
CA THR A 86 -4.82 22.25 18.48
C THR A 86 -3.71 22.77 19.40
N ARG A 87 -3.78 22.46 20.71
CA ARG A 87 -2.73 22.83 21.68
C ARG A 87 -1.43 22.06 21.49
N MET A 88 -1.49 20.82 21.01
CA MET A 88 -0.30 20.03 20.68
C MET A 88 0.33 20.43 19.34
N GLY A 89 -0.22 21.44 18.64
CA GLY A 89 0.32 21.92 17.35
C GLY A 89 0.11 20.93 16.20
N ALA A 90 -0.72 19.89 16.40
CA ALA A 90 -1.06 18.96 15.35
C ALA A 90 -2.01 19.67 14.38
N LEU A 91 -1.51 19.99 13.20
CA LEU A 91 -2.26 20.41 12.01
C LEU A 91 -3.23 19.28 11.61
N VAL A 92 -4.33 19.13 12.33
CA VAL A 92 -5.46 18.31 11.87
C VAL A 92 -6.08 19.08 10.70
N PRO A 93 -6.13 18.51 9.49
CA PRO A 93 -6.83 19.15 8.39
C PRO A 93 -8.30 19.25 8.80
N ARG A 94 -8.83 20.47 8.84
CA ARG A 94 -10.26 20.68 8.97
C ARG A 94 -10.92 19.98 7.78
N GLY A 95 -11.68 18.92 8.05
CA GLY A 95 -12.72 18.51 7.14
C GLY A 95 -13.76 19.62 7.16
N GLU A 96 -13.60 20.60 6.27
CA GLU A 96 -14.67 21.53 5.93
C GLU A 96 -15.72 20.74 5.15
N GLU A 97 -16.95 20.75 5.67
CA GLU A 97 -18.16 20.40 4.94
C GLU A 97 -18.43 21.41 3.82
#